data_AF-A0A6C0J8Z8-F1
#
_entry.id   AF-A0A6C0J8Z8-F1
#
_cell.length_a   1.000
_cell.length_b   1.000
_cell.length_c   1.000
_cell.angle_alpha   90.00
_cell.angle_beta   90.00
_cell.angle_gamma   90.00
#
_symmetry.space_group_name_H-M   'P 1'
#
loop_
_entity.id
_entity.type
_entity.pdbx_description
1 polymer ?
#
loop_
_entity_poly.entity_id
_entity_poly.type
_entity_poly.pdbx_seq_one_letter_code
_entity_poly.pdbx_strand_id
1 'polypeptide(L)'
;MSIMPKRGRKPKNKVSINTTLTNKENPIITHLPINIDNDDDIFIKNIDSKDIQIKKLKEKVNQLMNELDNSIINDELYNISSNDLENDNINCWWCRHSYTTPTVCLPEYYFKEQFYTFGNFCSYNCALSYNINLNDDNIFKRSSLLYYFYKKTYNITLKIVQSPSWKVLKKYGGVLSISEFRKNFVSNDYEYNYIKPPMISRIYQIEKILTKPTKKAKNEYVLKRSKPLNNSKYSLEHTMGLKKTINLSET
;
A
#
# COMPACT_ATOMS: atom_id res chain seq x y z
N MET A 1 14.56 57.30 67.44
CA MET A 1 15.27 57.95 66.33
C MET A 1 15.32 56.98 65.17
N SER A 2 15.01 57.49 63.98
CA SER A 2 14.55 56.83 62.76
C SER A 2 15.65 56.11 61.96
N ILE A 3 15.30 54.95 61.40
CA ILE A 3 16.01 54.26 60.31
C ILE A 3 15.07 54.25 59.11
N MET A 4 15.57 54.63 57.93
CA MET A 4 14.81 54.57 56.68
C MET A 4 15.61 53.81 55.61
N PRO A 5 15.06 52.75 55.01
CA PRO A 5 15.66 52.07 53.87
C PRO A 5 15.17 52.65 52.53
N LYS A 6 16.04 52.54 51.52
CA LYS A 6 15.87 53.05 50.17
C LYS A 6 14.82 52.24 49.38
N ARG A 7 13.91 52.95 48.72
CA ARG A 7 12.83 52.42 47.86
C ARG A 7 13.28 52.32 46.40
N GLY A 8 13.06 51.16 45.78
CA GLY A 8 13.11 51.01 44.32
C GLY A 8 11.85 51.56 43.63
N ARG A 9 11.87 51.66 42.29
CA ARG A 9 10.66 51.95 41.49
C ARG A 9 10.63 51.13 40.20
N LYS A 10 9.55 50.37 40.02
CA LYS A 10 9.13 49.64 38.80
C LYS A 10 8.19 50.55 37.93
N PRO A 11 7.83 50.14 36.70
CA PRO A 11 7.70 51.01 35.52
C PRO A 11 6.33 51.70 35.40
N LYS A 12 6.25 52.71 34.53
CA LYS A 12 5.00 53.38 34.15
C LYS A 12 4.62 53.06 32.71
N ASN A 13 3.34 52.75 32.52
CA ASN A 13 2.68 52.59 31.24
C ASN A 13 1.66 53.73 31.06
N LYS A 14 1.57 54.24 29.82
CA LYS A 14 0.49 55.00 29.12
C LYS A 14 -0.19 56.22 29.78
N VAL A 15 -0.29 57.33 29.04
CA VAL A 15 -1.51 57.79 28.33
C VAL A 15 -1.23 59.16 27.65
N SER A 16 -1.93 59.32 26.53
CA SER A 16 -2.06 60.29 25.42
C SER A 16 -2.24 61.81 25.62
N ILE A 17 -1.88 62.53 24.52
CA ILE A 17 -2.56 63.64 23.79
C ILE A 17 -2.08 65.12 23.98
N ASN A 18 -1.42 65.58 22.90
CA ASN A 18 -1.53 66.80 22.05
C ASN A 18 -1.23 68.25 22.49
N THR A 19 -0.72 68.99 21.48
CA THR A 19 -0.73 70.45 21.17
C THR A 19 0.32 71.32 21.90
N THR A 20 1.06 72.29 21.34
CA THR A 20 0.90 73.26 20.22
C THR A 20 2.25 73.88 19.75
N LEU A 21 2.22 74.51 18.55
CA LEU A 21 3.21 75.27 17.74
C LEU A 21 4.12 76.33 18.45
N THR A 22 5.30 76.66 17.83
CA THR A 22 5.56 77.89 17.01
C THR A 22 7.03 78.03 16.48
N ASN A 23 7.23 77.93 15.14
CA ASN A 23 7.98 78.76 14.14
C ASN A 23 9.16 79.68 14.60
N LYS A 24 10.32 79.87 13.92
CA LYS A 24 10.79 79.98 12.52
C LYS A 24 12.34 79.77 12.53
N GLU A 25 12.99 79.19 11.51
CA GLU A 25 13.62 79.88 10.36
C GLU A 25 13.93 78.85 9.25
N ASN A 26 13.74 79.23 7.98
CA ASN A 26 13.73 78.34 6.82
C ASN A 26 15.14 78.06 6.27
N PRO A 27 15.48 76.83 5.84
CA PRO A 27 16.63 76.61 4.96
C PRO A 27 16.28 76.99 3.51
N ILE A 28 17.19 77.71 2.87
CA ILE A 28 17.13 78.20 1.48
C ILE A 28 17.06 77.01 0.51
N ILE A 29 15.97 76.89 -0.24
CA ILE A 29 15.84 75.94 -1.35
C ILE A 29 16.33 76.62 -2.62
N THR A 30 17.47 76.18 -3.16
CA THR A 30 17.93 76.59 -4.49
C THR A 30 17.22 75.74 -5.54
N HIS A 31 16.27 76.32 -6.27
CA HIS A 31 15.71 75.68 -7.45
C HIS A 31 16.71 75.84 -8.61
N LEU A 32 17.55 74.82 -8.84
CA LEU A 32 18.23 74.69 -10.14
C LEU A 32 17.17 74.25 -11.17
N PRO A 33 17.00 74.97 -12.29
CA PRO A 33 16.12 74.52 -13.35
C PRO A 33 16.79 73.34 -14.07
N ILE A 34 16.38 72.12 -13.74
CA ILE A 34 16.64 70.94 -14.58
C ILE A 34 15.57 70.97 -15.67
N ASN A 35 16.01 71.19 -16.91
CA ASN A 35 15.14 71.11 -18.08
C ASN A 35 14.90 69.62 -18.37
N ILE A 36 13.74 69.10 -17.98
CA ILE A 36 13.32 67.72 -18.25
C ILE A 36 12.82 67.69 -19.70
N ASP A 37 13.77 67.70 -20.63
CA ASP A 37 13.51 67.35 -22.01
C ASP A 37 14.01 65.92 -22.23
N ASN A 38 13.03 65.01 -22.27
CA ASN A 38 13.10 63.60 -22.70
C ASN A 38 13.68 62.59 -21.69
N ASP A 39 12.86 62.22 -20.70
CA ASP A 39 12.97 60.96 -19.94
C ASP A 39 12.35 59.77 -20.72
N ASP A 40 12.65 59.66 -22.02
CA ASP A 40 12.35 58.47 -22.82
C ASP A 40 13.66 57.80 -23.22
N ASP A 41 14.15 56.92 -22.33
CA ASP A 41 14.96 55.73 -22.63
C ASP A 41 15.96 55.51 -21.49
N ILE A 42 15.52 54.84 -20.42
CA ILE A 42 16.31 53.91 -19.57
C ILE A 42 15.32 53.48 -18.50
N PHE A 43 14.63 52.35 -18.72
CA PHE A 43 14.10 51.38 -17.74
C PHE A 43 12.87 50.66 -18.33
N ILE A 44 13.05 49.35 -18.57
CA ILE A 44 12.04 48.30 -18.85
C ILE A 44 11.65 48.10 -20.34
N LYS A 45 12.51 47.43 -21.11
CA LYS A 45 12.12 46.73 -22.38
C LYS A 45 11.95 45.21 -22.20
N ASN A 46 12.03 44.69 -20.98
CA ASN A 46 12.18 43.25 -20.70
C ASN A 46 11.00 42.61 -19.93
N ILE A 47 9.96 43.38 -19.64
CA ILE A 47 8.72 42.91 -18.98
C ILE A 47 7.68 42.51 -20.04
N ASP A 48 7.56 43.30 -21.10
CA ASP A 48 6.60 43.05 -22.19
C ASP A 48 6.83 41.69 -22.87
N SER A 49 8.09 41.28 -23.06
CA SER A 49 8.43 39.99 -23.67
C SER A 49 7.98 38.79 -22.84
N LYS A 50 8.07 38.88 -21.50
CA LYS A 50 7.60 37.85 -20.58
C LYS A 50 6.08 37.83 -20.49
N ASP A 51 5.43 38.99 -20.49
CA ASP A 51 3.98 39.10 -20.42
C ASP A 51 3.30 38.58 -21.70
N ILE A 52 3.92 38.81 -22.86
CA ILE A 52 3.51 38.22 -24.15
C ILE A 52 3.64 36.70 -24.10
N GLN A 53 4.73 36.18 -23.53
CA GLN A 53 4.93 34.74 -23.39
C GLN A 53 3.91 34.09 -22.44
N ILE A 54 3.57 34.78 -21.34
CA ILE A 54 2.54 34.35 -20.39
C ILE A 54 1.14 34.34 -21.04
N LYS A 55 0.79 35.35 -21.86
CA LYS A 55 -0.48 35.37 -22.60
C LYS A 55 -0.60 34.19 -23.57
N LYS A 56 0.46 33.92 -24.34
CA LYS A 56 0.50 32.80 -25.29
C LYS A 56 0.37 31.44 -24.60
N LEU A 57 0.98 31.29 -23.41
CA LEU A 57 0.83 30.09 -22.59
C LEU A 57 -0.60 29.93 -22.07
N LYS A 58 -1.24 31.00 -21.60
CA LYS A 58 -2.64 30.96 -21.15
C LYS A 58 -3.61 30.56 -22.25
N GLU A 59 -3.43 31.09 -23.45
CA GLU A 59 -4.25 30.71 -24.62
C GLU A 59 -4.10 29.23 -24.96
N LYS A 60 -2.86 28.71 -24.91
CA LYS A 60 -2.60 27.29 -25.18
C LYS A 60 -3.19 26.38 -24.11
N VAL A 61 -3.16 26.80 -22.83
CA VAL A 61 -3.82 26.07 -21.74
C VAL A 61 -5.34 26.04 -21.95
N ASN A 62 -5.95 27.16 -22.34
CA ASN A 62 -7.39 27.21 -22.59
C ASN A 62 -7.81 26.34 -23.80
N GLN A 63 -6.99 26.29 -24.84
CA GLN A 63 -7.21 25.38 -25.98
C GLN A 63 -7.19 23.91 -25.54
N LEU A 64 -6.19 23.52 -24.74
CA LEU A 64 -6.08 22.16 -24.21
C LEU A 64 -7.23 21.81 -23.26
N MET A 65 -7.72 22.76 -22.46
CA MET A 65 -8.88 22.57 -21.59
C MET A 65 -10.15 22.32 -22.41
N ASN A 66 -10.38 23.09 -23.47
CA ASN A 66 -11.54 22.89 -24.34
C ASN A 66 -11.46 21.56 -25.11
N GLU A 67 -10.27 21.11 -25.51
CA GLU A 67 -10.08 19.79 -26.11
C GLU A 67 -10.39 18.67 -25.11
N LEU A 68 -9.99 18.83 -23.84
CA LEU A 68 -10.29 17.91 -22.77
C LEU A 68 -11.80 17.85 -22.49
N ASP A 69 -12.48 18.99 -22.39
CA ASP A 69 -13.92 19.05 -22.14
C ASP A 69 -14.72 18.38 -23.28
N ASN A 70 -14.31 18.58 -24.54
CA ASN A 70 -14.93 17.91 -25.68
C ASN A 70 -14.66 16.40 -25.70
N SER A 71 -13.53 15.93 -25.17
CA SER A 71 -13.27 14.49 -25.01
C SER A 71 -14.16 13.87 -23.92
N ILE A 72 -14.42 14.61 -22.84
CA ILE A 72 -15.29 14.17 -21.72
C ILE A 72 -16.75 14.03 -22.19
N ILE A 73 -17.25 14.97 -22.99
CA ILE A 73 -18.62 14.94 -23.53
C ILE A 73 -18.84 13.73 -24.47
N ASN A 74 -17.82 13.29 -25.19
CA ASN A 74 -17.91 12.09 -26.04
C ASN A 74 -17.79 10.77 -25.25
N ASP A 75 -17.33 10.83 -23.99
CA ASP A 75 -17.18 9.68 -23.09
C ASP A 75 -18.43 9.43 -22.22
N GLU A 76 -19.47 10.28 -22.33
CA GLU A 76 -20.79 10.09 -21.69
C GLU A 76 -21.54 8.82 -22.17
N LEU A 77 -20.95 8.03 -23.07
CA LEU A 77 -21.47 6.71 -23.44
C LEU A 77 -20.95 5.54 -22.58
N TYR A 78 -20.47 5.83 -21.37
CA TYR A 78 -20.54 4.87 -20.27
C TYR A 78 -21.71 5.21 -19.38
N ASN A 79 -22.89 4.68 -19.72
CA ASN A 79 -23.97 4.47 -18.78
C ASN A 79 -23.49 3.49 -17.69
N ILE A 80 -22.60 3.96 -16.83
CA ILE A 80 -22.36 3.41 -15.51
C ILE A 80 -23.67 3.69 -14.80
N SER A 81 -24.54 2.69 -14.71
CA SER A 81 -25.60 2.66 -13.71
C SER A 81 -24.93 2.53 -12.34
N SER A 82 -24.12 3.52 -11.96
CA SER A 82 -23.75 3.73 -10.58
C SER A 82 -25.04 4.23 -9.95
N ASN A 83 -25.62 3.40 -9.10
CA ASN A 83 -26.23 3.95 -7.90
C ASN A 83 -25.25 4.99 -7.39
N ASP A 84 -25.63 6.26 -7.47
CA ASP A 84 -24.91 7.38 -6.90
C ASP A 84 -24.73 7.09 -5.42
N LEU A 85 -23.59 6.47 -5.13
CA LEU A 85 -23.12 6.23 -3.79
C LEU A 85 -22.42 7.53 -3.39
N GLU A 86 -23.22 8.60 -3.35
CA GLU A 86 -23.01 9.81 -2.57
C GLU A 86 -22.95 9.40 -1.10
N ASN A 87 -21.87 8.73 -0.71
CA ASN A 87 -21.62 8.40 0.67
C ASN A 87 -20.16 8.69 0.93
N ASP A 88 -19.92 9.84 1.56
CA ASP A 88 -18.62 10.31 2.06
C ASP A 88 -17.91 9.32 3.03
N ASN A 89 -18.49 8.14 3.25
CA ASN A 89 -18.08 7.15 4.23
C ASN A 89 -17.88 5.74 3.68
N ILE A 90 -17.66 5.55 2.37
CA ILE A 90 -17.42 4.21 1.85
C ILE A 90 -15.94 3.82 1.99
N ASN A 91 -15.71 2.64 2.57
CA ASN A 91 -14.37 2.07 2.71
C ASN A 91 -14.04 1.18 1.52
N CYS A 92 -12.77 1.22 1.10
CA CYS A 92 -12.24 0.32 0.08
C CYS A 92 -12.26 -1.13 0.59
N TRP A 93 -12.70 -2.06 -0.25
CA TRP A 93 -12.76 -3.49 0.10
C TRP A 93 -11.39 -4.10 0.41
N TRP A 94 -10.32 -3.55 -0.19
CA TRP A 94 -8.94 -4.01 0.08
C TRP A 94 -8.31 -3.30 1.28
N CYS A 95 -8.12 -1.98 1.20
CA CYS A 95 -7.37 -1.24 2.23
C CYS A 95 -8.22 -0.86 3.46
N ARG A 96 -9.55 -1.03 3.42
CA ARG A 96 -10.48 -0.78 4.55
C ARG A 96 -10.40 0.64 5.12
N HIS A 97 -10.05 1.59 4.28
CA HIS A 97 -10.01 3.01 4.59
C HIS A 97 -10.91 3.77 3.63
N SER A 98 -11.48 4.87 4.11
CA SER A 98 -12.18 5.84 3.29
C SER A 98 -11.21 6.53 2.34
N TYR A 99 -11.76 7.04 1.25
CA TYR A 99 -11.00 7.72 0.22
C TYR A 99 -11.88 8.75 -0.48
N THR A 100 -11.23 9.77 -1.02
CA THR A 100 -11.84 10.87 -1.77
C THR A 100 -11.65 10.70 -3.27
N THR A 101 -10.88 9.69 -3.70
CA THR A 101 -10.66 9.38 -5.11
C THR A 101 -11.91 8.75 -5.73
N PRO A 102 -12.10 8.85 -7.06
CA PRO A 102 -13.19 8.15 -7.72
C PRO A 102 -13.11 6.65 -7.42
N THR A 103 -14.27 6.04 -7.20
CA THR A 103 -14.41 4.62 -6.91
C THR A 103 -14.06 3.79 -8.14
N VAL A 104 -13.11 2.87 -7.97
CA VAL A 104 -12.74 1.89 -9.01
C VAL A 104 -13.46 0.58 -8.71
N CYS A 105 -14.04 -0.02 -9.75
CA CYS A 105 -14.67 -1.34 -9.67
C CYS A 105 -13.80 -2.39 -10.37
N LEU A 106 -13.89 -3.65 -9.94
CA LEU A 106 -13.18 -4.77 -10.57
C LEU A 106 -14.07 -5.35 -11.69
N PRO A 107 -13.62 -5.40 -12.95
CA PRO A 107 -14.42 -5.94 -14.04
C PRO A 107 -14.39 -7.46 -14.06
N GLU A 108 -15.55 -8.08 -14.27
CA GLU A 108 -15.71 -9.54 -14.35
C GLU A 108 -15.98 -10.01 -15.79
N TYR A 109 -16.81 -9.26 -16.51
CA TYR A 109 -17.20 -9.56 -17.89
C TYR A 109 -17.19 -8.29 -18.74
N TYR A 110 -16.92 -8.47 -20.03
CA TYR A 110 -17.05 -7.43 -21.04
C TYR A 110 -17.95 -7.94 -22.15
N PHE A 111 -19.07 -7.26 -22.35
CA PHE A 111 -20.06 -7.64 -23.34
C PHE A 111 -20.74 -6.38 -23.89
N LYS A 112 -20.93 -6.32 -25.22
CA LYS A 112 -21.52 -5.16 -25.92
C LYS A 112 -20.90 -3.82 -25.51
N GLU A 113 -19.58 -3.77 -25.48
CA GLU A 113 -18.78 -2.58 -25.13
C GLU A 113 -18.95 -2.07 -23.69
N GLN A 114 -19.69 -2.79 -22.86
CA GLN A 114 -19.94 -2.48 -21.46
C GLN A 114 -19.16 -3.42 -20.54
N PHE A 115 -18.64 -2.87 -19.45
CA PHE A 115 -18.00 -3.65 -18.39
C PHE A 115 -19.00 -3.97 -17.29
N TYR A 116 -19.16 -5.25 -16.99
CA TYR A 116 -19.85 -5.70 -15.80
C TYR A 116 -18.83 -5.78 -14.69
N THR A 117 -18.98 -4.87 -13.71
CA THR A 117 -18.00 -4.67 -12.65
C THR A 117 -18.63 -4.89 -11.28
N PHE A 118 -17.80 -5.22 -10.30
CA PHE A 118 -18.21 -5.37 -8.91
C PHE A 118 -17.14 -4.87 -7.95
N GLY A 119 -17.55 -4.65 -6.70
CA GLY A 119 -16.68 -4.21 -5.63
C GLY A 119 -16.37 -2.73 -5.65
N ASN A 120 -15.80 -2.25 -4.55
CA ASN A 120 -15.50 -0.85 -4.36
C ASN A 120 -14.06 -0.63 -3.88
N PHE A 121 -13.23 -0.02 -4.72
CA PHE A 121 -11.80 0.13 -4.49
C PHE A 121 -11.36 1.59 -4.64
N CYS A 122 -10.36 1.99 -3.83
CA CYS A 122 -9.77 3.31 -3.93
C CYS A 122 -8.81 3.49 -5.12
N SER A 123 -8.31 2.38 -5.69
CA SER A 123 -7.37 2.40 -6.82
C SER A 123 -7.35 1.05 -7.56
N TYR A 124 -6.86 1.06 -8.80
CA TYR A 124 -6.64 -0.14 -9.61
C TYR A 124 -5.67 -1.12 -8.94
N ASN A 125 -4.65 -0.63 -8.23
CA ASN A 125 -3.73 -1.47 -7.47
C ASN A 125 -4.45 -2.27 -6.37
N CYS A 126 -5.44 -1.65 -5.70
CA CYS A 126 -6.24 -2.32 -4.67
C CYS A 126 -7.19 -3.35 -5.28
N ALA A 127 -7.80 -3.04 -6.42
CA ALA A 127 -8.66 -3.97 -7.16
C ALA A 127 -7.84 -5.21 -7.61
N LEU A 128 -6.63 -5.00 -8.11
CA LEU A 128 -5.72 -6.08 -8.51
C LEU A 128 -5.35 -6.99 -7.35
N SER A 129 -4.97 -6.44 -6.20
CA SER A 129 -4.63 -7.24 -5.02
C SER A 129 -5.81 -8.02 -4.48
N TYR A 130 -7.00 -7.43 -4.51
CA TYR A 130 -8.21 -8.12 -4.12
C TYR A 130 -8.49 -9.31 -5.04
N ASN A 131 -8.35 -9.13 -6.36
CA ASN A 131 -8.49 -10.20 -7.34
C ASN A 131 -7.50 -11.35 -7.08
N ILE A 132 -6.22 -11.03 -6.84
CA ILE A 132 -5.19 -12.03 -6.50
C ILE A 132 -5.54 -12.77 -5.20
N ASN A 133 -6.07 -12.05 -4.21
CA ASN A 133 -6.43 -12.63 -2.91
C ASN A 133 -7.67 -13.53 -2.96
N LEU A 134 -8.57 -13.36 -3.93
CA LEU A 134 -9.71 -14.29 -4.11
C LEU A 134 -9.22 -15.71 -4.42
N ASN A 135 -8.09 -15.85 -5.11
CA ASN A 135 -7.46 -17.14 -5.43
C ASN A 135 -8.38 -18.10 -6.24
N ASP A 136 -9.20 -17.53 -7.13
CA ASP A 136 -10.07 -18.28 -8.06
C ASP A 136 -9.38 -18.59 -9.41
N ASP A 137 -9.93 -19.49 -10.20
CA ASP A 137 -9.45 -19.79 -11.57
C ASP A 137 -9.51 -18.57 -12.51
N ASN A 138 -10.41 -17.63 -12.23
CA ASN A 138 -10.66 -16.44 -13.05
C ASN A 138 -9.69 -15.28 -12.79
N ILE A 139 -8.68 -15.44 -11.94
CA ILE A 139 -7.73 -14.36 -11.60
C ILE A 139 -7.11 -13.73 -12.85
N PHE A 140 -6.62 -14.56 -13.78
CA PHE A 140 -5.94 -14.08 -14.99
C PHE A 140 -6.91 -13.31 -15.89
N LYS A 141 -8.11 -13.85 -16.11
CA LYS A 141 -9.17 -13.20 -16.90
C LYS A 141 -9.54 -11.83 -16.34
N ARG A 142 -9.82 -11.76 -15.03
CA ARG A 142 -10.17 -10.50 -14.35
C ARG A 142 -9.01 -9.51 -14.36
N SER A 143 -7.78 -9.99 -14.21
CA SER A 143 -6.57 -9.14 -14.29
C SER A 143 -6.42 -8.53 -15.67
N SER A 144 -6.49 -9.34 -16.73
CA SER A 144 -6.45 -8.85 -18.12
C SER A 144 -7.56 -7.85 -18.40
N LEU A 145 -8.76 -8.10 -17.90
CA LEU A 145 -9.89 -7.20 -18.09
C LEU A 145 -9.71 -5.89 -17.32
N LEU A 146 -9.11 -5.92 -16.13
CA LEU A 146 -8.75 -4.73 -15.36
C LEU A 146 -7.71 -3.88 -16.09
N TYR A 147 -6.69 -4.49 -16.70
CA TYR A 147 -5.73 -3.75 -17.54
C TYR A 147 -6.39 -3.12 -18.77
N TYR A 148 -7.31 -3.85 -19.41
CA TYR A 148 -8.08 -3.31 -20.53
C TYR A 148 -8.99 -2.15 -20.11
N PHE A 149 -9.65 -2.28 -18.95
CA PHE A 149 -10.47 -1.24 -18.36
C PHE A 149 -9.64 0.03 -18.08
N TYR A 150 -8.49 -0.12 -17.41
CA TYR A 150 -7.57 0.99 -17.17
C TYR A 150 -7.12 1.68 -18.47
N LYS A 151 -6.77 0.88 -19.49
CA LYS A 151 -6.39 1.41 -20.81
C LYS A 151 -7.54 2.17 -21.45
N LYS A 152 -8.78 1.70 -21.34
CA LYS A 152 -9.94 2.38 -21.94
C LYS A 152 -10.30 3.67 -21.19
N THR A 153 -10.09 3.74 -19.88
CA THR A 153 -10.35 4.95 -19.06
C THR A 153 -9.31 6.05 -19.24
N TYR A 154 -8.01 5.72 -19.29
CA TYR A 154 -6.95 6.74 -19.34
C TYR A 154 -6.23 6.82 -20.69
N ASN A 155 -6.57 5.95 -21.64
CA ASN A 155 -5.87 5.77 -22.91
C ASN A 155 -4.35 5.53 -22.78
N ILE A 156 -3.91 5.07 -21.60
CA ILE A 156 -2.50 4.82 -21.26
C ILE A 156 -2.33 3.34 -20.95
N THR A 157 -1.24 2.76 -21.45
CA THR A 157 -0.85 1.39 -21.11
C THR A 157 0.16 1.44 -19.98
N LEU A 158 -0.29 1.15 -18.76
CA LEU A 158 0.55 1.11 -17.57
C LEU A 158 0.47 -0.28 -16.91
N LYS A 159 1.62 -0.76 -16.43
CA LYS A 159 1.69 -1.98 -15.63
C LYS A 159 1.28 -1.67 -14.19
N ILE A 160 0.01 -1.92 -13.89
CA ILE A 160 -0.54 -1.87 -12.53
C ILE A 160 0.17 -2.92 -11.65
N VAL A 161 0.69 -2.47 -10.51
CA VAL A 161 1.31 -3.33 -9.49
C VAL A 161 0.32 -3.59 -8.36
N GLN A 162 0.39 -4.78 -7.77
CA GLN A 162 -0.45 -5.14 -6.64
C GLN A 162 -0.17 -4.24 -5.42
N SER A 163 -1.24 -3.73 -4.81
CA SER A 163 -1.21 -3.13 -3.49
C SER A 163 -0.78 -4.16 -2.41
N PRO A 164 0.01 -3.76 -1.40
CA PRO A 164 0.38 -4.67 -0.34
C PRO A 164 -0.82 -5.03 0.56
N SER A 165 -0.66 -6.05 1.39
CA SER A 165 -1.73 -6.50 2.29
C SER A 165 -2.14 -5.40 3.26
N TRP A 166 -3.44 -5.29 3.55
CA TRP A 166 -3.98 -4.36 4.56
C TRP A 166 -3.37 -4.57 5.94
N LYS A 167 -2.81 -5.76 6.23
CA LYS A 167 -2.11 -6.09 7.47
C LYS A 167 -0.86 -5.24 7.72
N VAL A 168 -0.31 -4.60 6.68
CA VAL A 168 0.89 -3.75 6.79
C VAL A 168 0.55 -2.37 7.38
N LEU A 169 -0.73 -2.00 7.45
CA LEU A 169 -1.15 -0.70 7.98
C LEU A 169 -1.07 -0.64 9.51
N LYS A 170 -0.68 0.53 10.05
CA LYS A 170 -0.60 0.84 11.49
C LYS A 170 -1.87 0.50 12.25
N LYS A 171 -3.04 0.75 11.66
CA LYS A 171 -4.35 0.44 12.27
C LYS A 171 -4.53 -1.04 12.62
N TYR A 172 -3.84 -1.93 11.90
CA TYR A 172 -3.93 -3.38 12.08
C TYR A 172 -2.64 -3.98 12.67
N GLY A 173 -1.75 -3.15 13.23
CA GLY A 173 -0.49 -3.57 13.86
C GLY A 173 0.72 -3.61 12.93
N GLY A 174 0.62 -3.04 11.74
CA GLY A 174 1.75 -2.89 10.82
C GLY A 174 2.53 -1.58 11.00
N VAL A 175 3.50 -1.33 10.12
CA VAL A 175 4.42 -0.18 10.21
C VAL A 175 3.99 1.02 9.37
N LEU A 176 3.15 0.83 8.34
CA LEU A 176 2.84 1.87 7.36
C LEU A 176 1.60 2.69 7.75
N SER A 177 1.68 4.01 7.55
CA SER A 177 0.49 4.85 7.50
C SER A 177 -0.30 4.64 6.20
N ILE A 178 -1.59 4.99 6.19
CA ILE A 178 -2.42 4.90 4.97
C ILE A 178 -1.88 5.80 3.84
N SER A 179 -1.28 6.94 4.19
CA SER A 179 -0.70 7.86 3.22
C SER A 179 0.55 7.26 2.56
N GLU A 180 1.44 6.65 3.33
CA GLU A 180 2.61 5.93 2.80
C GLU A 180 2.20 4.73 1.94
N PHE A 181 1.18 3.99 2.37
CA PHE A 181 0.62 2.88 1.62
C PHE A 181 0.14 3.28 0.23
N ARG A 182 -0.57 4.42 0.12
CA ARG A 182 -1.09 4.92 -1.18
C ARG A 182 -0.02 5.58 -2.04
N LYS A 183 0.99 6.24 -1.44
CA LYS A 183 2.12 6.84 -2.20
C LYS A 183 2.83 5.81 -3.08
N ASN A 184 2.98 4.59 -2.56
CA ASN A 184 3.67 3.52 -3.28
C ASN A 184 2.94 3.04 -4.56
N PHE A 185 1.68 3.41 -4.78
CA PHE A 185 0.93 2.98 -5.97
C PHE A 185 1.49 3.56 -7.27
N VAL A 186 2.11 4.75 -7.20
CA VAL A 186 2.65 5.46 -8.36
C VAL A 186 4.13 5.19 -8.50
N SER A 187 4.91 5.38 -7.42
CA SER A 187 6.37 5.27 -7.48
C SER A 187 6.86 3.83 -7.62
N ASN A 188 6.14 2.87 -7.02
CA ASN A 188 6.53 1.45 -6.99
C ASN A 188 7.97 1.22 -6.47
N ASP A 189 8.38 2.00 -5.46
CA ASP A 189 9.76 1.98 -4.95
C ASP A 189 10.02 0.79 -4.01
N TYR A 190 8.97 0.30 -3.33
CA TYR A 190 9.09 -0.69 -2.27
C TYR A 190 8.07 -1.83 -2.42
N GLU A 191 8.52 -3.07 -2.23
CA GLU A 191 7.65 -4.24 -2.15
C GLU A 191 7.43 -4.65 -0.69
N TYR A 192 6.17 -4.71 -0.25
CA TYR A 192 5.84 -5.12 1.12
C TYR A 192 5.22 -6.52 1.12
N ASN A 193 5.98 -7.50 1.61
CA ASN A 193 5.52 -8.88 1.77
C ASN A 193 5.18 -9.17 3.24
N TYR A 194 3.94 -9.60 3.48
CA TYR A 194 3.50 -10.04 4.81
C TYR A 194 3.86 -11.51 5.00
N ILE A 195 5.01 -11.78 5.63
CA ILE A 195 5.49 -13.13 5.91
C ILE A 195 4.83 -13.66 7.18
N LYS A 196 4.19 -14.82 7.10
CA LYS A 196 3.65 -15.51 8.29
C LYS A 196 4.81 -16.26 8.99
N PRO A 197 4.93 -16.22 10.33
CA PRO A 197 5.90 -17.04 11.06
C PRO A 197 5.63 -18.56 10.88
N PRO A 198 6.61 -19.46 11.12
CA PRO A 198 7.84 -19.28 11.88
C PRO A 198 9.11 -19.18 11.00
N MET A 199 9.93 -18.15 11.24
CA MET A 199 11.27 -18.01 10.66
C MET A 199 12.26 -18.91 11.40
N ILE A 200 12.10 -20.24 11.32
CA ILE A 200 13.08 -21.19 11.88
C ILE A 200 13.71 -21.95 10.71
N SER A 201 15.02 -21.80 10.53
CA SER A 201 15.79 -22.67 9.64
C SER A 201 15.81 -24.08 10.25
N ARG A 202 15.15 -25.03 9.61
CA ARG A 202 15.34 -26.45 9.94
C ARG A 202 16.67 -26.89 9.36
N ILE A 203 17.73 -26.78 10.16
CA ILE A 203 19.05 -27.29 9.81
C ILE A 203 18.92 -28.82 9.67
N TYR A 204 19.48 -29.38 8.60
CA TYR A 204 19.50 -30.83 8.40
C TYR A 204 20.32 -31.50 9.52
N GLN A 205 19.75 -32.52 10.15
CA GLN A 205 20.48 -33.42 11.03
C GLN A 205 20.97 -34.59 10.18
N ILE A 206 22.29 -34.76 10.08
CA ILE A 206 22.90 -35.89 9.38
C ILE A 206 23.18 -36.97 10.42
N GLU A 207 22.36 -38.03 10.41
CA GLU A 207 22.65 -39.23 11.19
C GLU A 207 23.61 -40.13 10.41
N LYS A 208 24.78 -40.40 11.00
CA LYS A 208 25.73 -41.38 10.47
C LYS A 208 25.41 -42.76 11.04
N ILE A 209 24.76 -43.60 10.25
CA ILE A 209 24.52 -45.00 10.60
C ILE A 209 25.71 -45.85 10.12
N LEU A 210 26.24 -46.70 11.01
CA LEU A 210 27.27 -47.67 10.65
C LEU A 210 26.65 -48.77 9.77
N THR A 211 27.03 -48.82 8.49
CA THR A 211 26.57 -49.85 7.54
C THR A 211 27.33 -51.17 7.67
N LYS A 212 28.54 -51.13 8.24
CA LYS A 212 29.26 -52.34 8.58
C LYS A 212 28.68 -52.86 9.90
N PRO A 213 28.29 -54.14 9.98
CA PRO A 213 28.11 -54.74 11.29
C PRO A 213 29.42 -54.51 12.04
N THR A 214 29.37 -53.81 13.18
CA THR A 214 30.45 -53.95 14.16
C THR A 214 30.65 -55.45 14.29
N LYS A 215 31.90 -55.93 14.12
CA LYS A 215 32.21 -57.34 14.35
C LYS A 215 31.51 -57.66 15.66
N LYS A 216 30.49 -58.51 15.64
CA LYS A 216 29.79 -58.92 16.85
C LYS A 216 30.93 -59.30 17.78
N ALA A 217 31.11 -58.55 18.87
CA ALA A 217 31.92 -59.05 19.97
C ALA A 217 31.38 -60.48 20.16
N LYS A 218 32.27 -61.48 20.16
CA LYS A 218 31.83 -62.86 20.40
C LYS A 218 30.96 -62.78 21.65
N ASN A 219 29.65 -62.96 21.49
CA ASN A 219 28.76 -63.02 22.62
C ASN A 219 29.16 -64.31 23.33
N GLU A 220 30.06 -64.22 24.31
CA GLU A 220 30.41 -65.34 25.18
C GLU A 220 29.15 -65.92 25.85
N TYR A 221 28.12 -65.07 25.98
CA TYR A 221 26.82 -65.43 26.47
C TYR A 221 25.86 -65.75 25.31
N VAL A 222 25.70 -67.03 25.03
CA VAL A 222 24.54 -67.55 24.29
C VAL A 222 23.47 -67.90 25.33
N LEU A 223 22.32 -67.23 25.28
CA LEU A 223 21.12 -67.63 26.04
C LEU A 223 20.56 -68.92 25.42
N LYS A 224 21.21 -70.05 25.71
CA LYS A 224 20.69 -71.38 25.40
C LYS A 224 20.08 -71.99 26.66
N ARG A 225 18.87 -72.53 26.51
CA ARG A 225 18.29 -73.45 27.49
C ARG A 225 19.14 -74.72 27.56
N SER A 226 19.46 -75.18 28.76
CA SER A 226 20.23 -76.41 28.98
C SER A 226 19.46 -77.67 28.59
N LYS A 227 18.12 -77.63 28.65
CA LYS A 227 17.24 -78.75 28.33
C LYS A 227 16.34 -78.41 27.13
N PRO A 228 16.20 -79.33 26.14
CA PRO A 228 15.25 -79.16 25.05
C PRO A 228 13.81 -79.10 25.59
N LEU A 229 12.92 -78.47 24.82
CA LEU A 229 11.56 -78.10 25.25
C LEU A 229 10.78 -79.32 24.84
N ASN A 230 9.93 -79.83 25.71
CA ASN A 230 9.13 -80.98 25.36
C ASN A 230 8.16 -80.57 24.24
N ASN A 231 8.51 -80.89 23.00
CA ASN A 231 7.85 -80.39 21.78
C ASN A 231 6.36 -80.73 21.73
N SER A 232 5.96 -81.81 22.41
CA SER A 232 4.56 -82.25 22.52
C SER A 232 3.61 -81.20 23.08
N LYS A 233 4.09 -80.29 23.96
CA LYS A 233 3.24 -79.26 24.60
C LYS A 233 3.18 -77.94 23.84
N TYR A 234 4.05 -77.75 22.85
CA TYR A 234 4.19 -76.48 22.13
C TYR A 234 3.82 -76.59 20.65
N SER A 235 3.27 -77.74 20.24
CA SER A 235 2.70 -77.91 18.90
C SER A 235 1.53 -76.95 18.72
N LEU A 236 1.43 -76.33 17.53
CA LEU A 236 0.41 -75.34 17.20
C LEU A 236 -1.00 -75.88 17.50
N GLU A 237 -1.22 -77.18 17.26
CA GLU A 237 -2.48 -77.88 17.51
C GLU A 237 -2.87 -77.85 18.98
N HIS A 238 -1.90 -77.97 19.90
CA HIS A 238 -2.16 -77.90 21.33
C HIS A 238 -2.41 -76.45 21.78
N THR A 239 -1.59 -75.50 21.33
CA THR A 239 -1.73 -74.07 21.67
C THR A 239 -3.01 -73.45 21.12
N MET A 240 -3.46 -73.90 19.94
CA MET A 240 -4.69 -73.44 19.30
C MET A 240 -5.91 -74.31 19.63
N GLY A 241 -5.76 -75.35 20.47
CA GLY A 241 -6.88 -76.21 20.89
C GLY A 241 -7.53 -77.03 19.77
N LEU A 242 -6.80 -77.31 18.70
CA LEU A 242 -7.30 -78.00 17.52
C LEU A 242 -7.39 -79.51 17.78
N LYS A 243 -8.58 -80.10 17.60
CA LYS A 243 -8.80 -81.55 17.65
C LYS A 243 -8.87 -82.10 16.23
N LYS A 244 -8.02 -83.08 15.90
CA LYS A 244 -8.16 -83.83 14.65
C LYS A 244 -9.35 -84.76 14.76
N THR A 245 -10.37 -84.54 13.94
CA THR A 245 -11.45 -85.50 13.71
C THR A 245 -10.91 -86.58 12.76
N ILE A 246 -10.63 -87.76 13.28
CA ILE A 246 -10.31 -88.93 12.45
C ILE A 246 -11.66 -89.52 12.06
N ASN A 247 -12.11 -89.29 10.83
CA ASN A 247 -13.21 -90.06 10.27
C ASN A 247 -12.64 -91.45 9.98
N LEU A 248 -12.97 -92.45 10.82
CA LEU A 248 -12.83 -93.85 10.42
C LEU A 248 -13.90 -94.11 9.35
N SER A 249 -13.55 -93.90 8.09
CA SER A 249 -14.23 -94.59 7.00
C SER A 249 -13.68 -96.02 6.98
N GLU A 250 -14.57 -96.96 7.25
CA GLU A 250 -14.41 -98.40 7.11
C GLU A 250 -13.65 -98.75 5.81
N THR A 251 -12.49 -99.40 5.94
CA THR A 251 -12.08 -100.70 5.36
C THR A 251 -10.60 -100.92 5.60
#